data_AF-A0A955FJ47-F1
#
_entry.id   AF-A0A955FJ47-F1
#
_cell.length_a   1.000
_cell.length_b   1.000
_cell.length_c   1.000
_cell.angle_alpha   90.00
_cell.angle_beta   90.00
_cell.angle_gamma   90.00
#
_symmetry.space_group_name_H-M   'P 1'
#
loop_
_entity.id
_entity.type
_entity.pdbx_description
1 polymer ?
#
loop_
_entity_poly.entity_id
_entity_poly.type
_entity_poly.pdbx_seq_one_letter_code
_entity_poly.pdbx_strand_id
1 'polypeptide(L)'
;MINNYKGVEDSIAFSYVVNKLREFCLGKGFVEVHTQDRLSILAACEDPDTVATYNYMGQTWPLPQTGQMWLEYELLTRPELPGVFCVSTSYRNEPNPVPGRHKLMFPMIEFELPGGIDKLREFEQELITHMGFGEPGDFVHKTYDELADHYQVKELEHKHEAAMEKDFGPVVFCEEFPTYTSPFWNMKSSGDDHAHKIDVIMYGHETIGSAERSADVDQMRESFYTISGGKYAEKLFELFGKDRVE
;
A
#
# COMPACT_ATOMS: atom_id res chain seq x y z
N MET A 1 0.23 27.19 1.16
CA MET A 1 0.50 25.80 1.56
C MET A 1 1.44 25.84 2.74
N ILE A 2 1.11 25.18 3.84
CA ILE A 2 2.03 24.98 4.96
C ILE A 2 2.62 23.58 4.75
N ASN A 3 3.95 23.47 4.65
CA ASN A 3 4.69 22.19 4.59
C ASN A 3 4.16 21.17 3.56
N ASN A 4 3.86 21.59 2.32
CA ASN A 4 3.31 20.72 1.26
C ASN A 4 1.94 20.07 1.58
N TYR A 5 1.24 20.50 2.64
CA TYR A 5 -0.09 20.02 2.95
C TYR A 5 -1.16 20.81 2.18
N LYS A 6 -1.97 20.07 1.42
CA LYS A 6 -3.21 20.53 0.80
C LYS A 6 -4.22 19.39 0.85
N GLY A 7 -5.34 19.64 1.54
CA GLY A 7 -6.45 18.70 1.61
C GLY A 7 -7.09 18.47 0.23
N VAL A 8 -8.13 17.64 0.19
CA VAL A 8 -8.91 17.40 -1.04
C VAL A 8 -9.41 18.73 -1.60
N GLU A 9 -9.02 19.03 -2.84
CA GLU A 9 -9.31 20.32 -3.49
C GLU A 9 -10.70 20.37 -4.12
N ASP A 10 -11.11 19.25 -4.70
CA ASP A 10 -12.40 19.09 -5.37
C ASP A 10 -13.23 18.04 -4.62
N SER A 11 -14.18 18.54 -3.81
CA SER A 11 -15.06 17.70 -3.01
C SER A 11 -16.05 16.91 -3.89
N ILE A 12 -16.41 17.41 -5.07
CA ILE A 12 -17.31 16.75 -6.00
C ILE A 12 -16.59 15.57 -6.64
N ALA A 13 -15.38 15.80 -7.17
CA ALA A 13 -14.56 14.74 -7.75
C ALA A 13 -14.22 13.65 -6.72
N PHE A 14 -13.83 14.05 -5.50
CA PHE A 14 -13.58 13.11 -4.41
C PHE A 14 -14.82 12.25 -4.09
N SER A 15 -15.99 12.89 -3.90
CA SER A 15 -17.23 12.17 -3.60
C SER A 15 -17.58 11.18 -4.71
N TYR A 16 -17.46 11.60 -5.97
CA TYR A 16 -17.72 10.75 -7.14
C TYR A 16 -16.77 9.55 -7.19
N VAL A 17 -15.45 9.79 -7.11
CA VAL A 17 -14.43 8.73 -7.21
C VAL A 17 -14.56 7.73 -6.07
N VAL A 18 -14.67 8.21 -4.81
CA VAL A 18 -14.76 7.31 -3.66
C VAL A 18 -16.05 6.49 -3.69
N ASN A 19 -17.19 7.08 -4.08
CA ASN A 19 -18.43 6.29 -4.20
C ASN A 19 -18.35 5.26 -5.32
N LYS A 20 -17.71 5.58 -6.45
CA LYS A 20 -17.50 4.62 -7.53
C LYS A 20 -16.64 3.42 -7.09
N LEU A 21 -15.58 3.68 -6.31
CA LEU A 21 -14.76 2.62 -5.72
C LEU A 21 -15.52 1.79 -4.67
N ARG A 22 -16.36 2.44 -3.84
CA ARG A 22 -17.27 1.74 -2.92
C ARG A 22 -18.24 0.84 -3.68
N GLU A 23 -18.88 1.36 -4.72
CA GLU A 23 -19.83 0.61 -5.55
C GLU A 23 -19.19 -0.65 -6.13
N PHE A 24 -17.94 -0.56 -6.60
CA PHE A 24 -17.17 -1.72 -7.04
C PHE A 24 -17.01 -2.76 -5.94
N CYS A 25 -16.42 -2.38 -4.79
CA CYS A 25 -16.16 -3.32 -3.69
C CYS A 25 -17.46 -3.94 -3.14
N LEU A 26 -18.49 -3.12 -2.89
CA LEU A 26 -19.79 -3.58 -2.42
C LEU A 26 -20.47 -4.49 -3.44
N GLY A 27 -20.33 -4.21 -4.74
CA GLY A 27 -20.82 -5.06 -5.84
C GLY A 27 -20.17 -6.45 -5.86
N LYS A 28 -18.92 -6.58 -5.38
CA LYS A 28 -18.24 -7.87 -5.17
C LYS A 28 -18.59 -8.54 -3.84
N GLY A 29 -19.45 -7.93 -3.03
CA GLY A 29 -19.85 -8.42 -1.72
C GLY A 29 -18.87 -8.11 -0.59
N PHE A 30 -17.88 -7.24 -0.83
CA PHE A 30 -16.92 -6.86 0.21
C PHE A 30 -17.61 -6.03 1.31
N VAL A 31 -17.06 -6.08 2.52
CA VAL A 31 -17.55 -5.31 3.66
C VAL A 31 -16.68 -4.07 3.88
N GLU A 32 -17.32 -2.89 4.01
CA GLU A 32 -16.61 -1.67 4.41
C GLU A 32 -16.30 -1.72 5.92
N VAL A 33 -15.01 -1.64 6.26
CA VAL A 33 -14.50 -1.71 7.63
C VAL A 33 -14.09 -0.32 8.07
N HIS A 34 -14.54 0.09 9.25
CA HIS A 34 -14.01 1.29 9.89
C HIS A 34 -12.72 0.92 10.65
N THR A 35 -11.58 1.40 10.17
CA THR A 35 -10.24 1.03 10.70
C THR A 35 -9.67 2.06 11.66
N GLN A 36 -10.01 3.34 11.51
CA GLN A 36 -9.36 4.45 12.23
C GLN A 36 -9.74 4.58 13.72
N ASP A 37 -10.81 3.92 14.17
CA ASP A 37 -11.18 3.84 15.59
C ASP A 37 -10.37 2.80 16.37
N ARG A 38 -9.56 1.99 15.68
CA ARG A 38 -8.80 0.89 16.27
C ARG A 38 -7.32 1.24 16.38
N LEU A 39 -6.82 1.30 17.62
CA LEU A 39 -5.43 1.63 17.94
C LEU A 39 -4.49 0.47 17.57
N SER A 40 -3.54 0.71 16.67
CA SER A 40 -2.53 -0.27 16.27
C SER A 40 -1.17 0.41 16.11
N ILE A 41 -0.11 -0.19 16.67
CA ILE A 41 1.26 0.29 16.48
C ILE A 41 1.79 -0.11 15.10
N LEU A 42 1.42 -1.31 14.63
CA LEU A 42 1.82 -1.81 13.32
C LEU A 42 1.13 -1.10 12.15
N ALA A 43 0.17 -0.20 12.41
CA ALA A 43 -0.42 0.67 11.39
C ALA A 43 0.54 1.78 10.87
N ALA A 44 1.77 1.83 11.38
CA ALA A 44 2.88 2.66 10.91
C ALA A 44 3.60 2.05 9.67
N CYS A 45 2.85 1.44 8.75
CA CYS A 45 3.42 0.66 7.65
C CYS A 45 4.02 1.55 6.57
N GLU A 46 5.35 1.49 6.45
CA GLU A 46 6.15 1.36 5.21
C GLU A 46 7.54 1.93 5.49
N ASP A 47 7.58 3.11 6.09
CA ASP A 47 8.80 3.81 6.47
C ASP A 47 8.69 4.35 7.92
N PRO A 48 9.44 3.78 8.87
CA PRO A 48 9.36 4.17 10.27
C PRO A 48 9.91 5.59 10.52
N ASP A 49 10.67 6.16 9.58
CA ASP A 49 11.17 7.54 9.66
C ASP A 49 10.08 8.57 9.33
N THR A 50 8.96 8.13 8.74
CA THR A 50 7.80 8.99 8.41
C THR A 50 6.67 8.92 9.44
N VAL A 51 6.88 8.24 10.56
CA VAL A 51 5.83 8.05 11.58
C VAL A 51 5.62 9.33 12.37
N ALA A 52 4.38 9.84 12.34
CA ALA A 52 3.91 10.83 13.30
C ALA A 52 3.23 10.16 14.49
N THR A 53 3.31 10.78 15.66
CA THR A 53 2.72 10.23 16.90
C THR A 53 1.71 11.20 17.52
N TYR A 54 0.81 10.65 18.33
CA TYR A 54 -0.11 11.41 19.17
C TYR A 54 -0.24 10.77 20.55
N ASN A 55 -0.58 11.57 21.55
CA ASN A 55 -0.87 11.06 22.89
C ASN A 55 -2.37 10.83 23.04
N TYR A 56 -2.76 9.63 23.46
CA TYR A 56 -4.15 9.27 23.72
C TYR A 56 -4.24 8.27 24.87
N MET A 57 -5.17 8.51 25.79
CA MET A 57 -5.35 7.71 27.01
C MET A 57 -4.04 7.51 27.81
N GLY A 58 -3.17 8.53 27.84
CA GLY A 58 -1.90 8.49 28.57
C GLY A 58 -0.80 7.67 27.89
N GLN A 59 -1.01 7.21 26.65
CA GLN A 59 -0.01 6.47 25.87
C GLN A 59 0.28 7.16 24.54
N THR A 60 1.47 6.92 24.01
CA THR A 60 1.87 7.36 22.66
C THR A 60 1.42 6.33 21.63
N TRP A 61 0.77 6.78 20.57
CA TRP A 61 0.28 5.97 19.45
C TRP A 61 0.75 6.58 18.11
N PRO A 62 0.97 5.76 17.07
CA PRO A 62 1.22 6.30 15.73
C PRO A 62 -0.06 6.84 15.13
N LEU A 63 0.01 7.97 14.43
CA LEU A 63 -1.04 8.33 13.48
C LEU A 63 -1.08 7.26 12.37
N PRO A 64 -2.25 6.70 12.02
CA PRO A 64 -2.32 5.60 11.07
C PRO A 64 -1.76 5.96 9.69
N GLN A 65 -0.86 5.13 9.17
CA GLN A 65 -0.40 5.23 7.78
C GLN A 65 -1.22 4.35 6.86
N THR A 66 -1.78 3.27 7.40
CA THR A 66 -2.59 2.28 6.70
C THR A 66 -3.63 1.65 7.64
N GLY A 67 -4.74 1.18 7.06
CA GLY A 67 -5.73 0.29 7.68
C GLY A 67 -5.43 -1.20 7.47
N GLN A 68 -4.39 -1.57 6.73
CA GLN A 68 -4.07 -2.94 6.31
C GLN A 68 -4.15 -3.97 7.45
N MET A 69 -3.49 -3.72 8.58
CA MET A 69 -3.49 -4.64 9.74
C MET A 69 -4.92 -4.98 10.23
N TRP A 70 -5.84 -4.01 10.14
CA TRP A 70 -7.22 -4.23 10.53
C TRP A 70 -8.04 -4.95 9.47
N LEU A 71 -7.73 -4.74 8.19
CA LEU A 71 -8.35 -5.49 7.10
C LEU A 71 -7.90 -6.97 7.13
N GLU A 72 -6.62 -7.24 7.36
CA GLU A 72 -6.09 -8.59 7.57
C GLU A 72 -6.77 -9.26 8.78
N TYR A 73 -6.88 -8.56 9.92
CA TYR A 73 -7.57 -9.05 11.11
C TYR A 73 -9.02 -9.48 10.81
N GLU A 74 -9.75 -8.70 10.01
CA GLU A 74 -11.13 -9.02 9.63
C GLU A 74 -11.22 -10.32 8.86
N LEU A 75 -10.36 -10.54 7.85
CA LEU A 75 -10.35 -11.79 7.09
C LEU A 75 -9.85 -12.99 7.89
N LEU A 76 -8.88 -12.80 8.78
CA LEU A 76 -8.36 -13.86 9.64
C LEU A 76 -9.39 -14.32 10.68
N THR A 77 -10.25 -13.41 11.14
CA THR A 77 -11.30 -13.72 12.12
C THR A 77 -12.66 -14.05 11.51
N ARG A 78 -12.87 -13.70 10.24
CA ARG A 78 -14.08 -13.94 9.44
C ARG A 78 -13.72 -14.45 8.03
N PRO A 79 -13.14 -15.65 7.92
CA PRO A 79 -12.63 -16.19 6.65
C PRO A 79 -13.73 -16.46 5.61
N GLU A 80 -15.00 -16.41 6.02
CA GLU A 80 -16.16 -16.49 5.13
C GLU A 80 -16.41 -15.22 4.30
N LEU A 81 -15.80 -14.08 4.66
CA LEU A 81 -15.96 -12.83 3.93
C LEU A 81 -15.26 -12.92 2.57
N PRO A 82 -15.92 -12.45 1.48
CA PRO A 82 -15.32 -12.46 0.14
C PRO A 82 -14.20 -11.41 -0.01
N GLY A 83 -14.14 -10.45 0.90
CA GLY A 83 -13.14 -9.39 0.96
C GLY A 83 -13.63 -8.24 1.85
N VAL A 84 -12.71 -7.35 2.19
CA VAL A 84 -12.97 -6.16 3.01
C VAL A 84 -12.29 -4.96 2.39
N PHE A 85 -12.80 -3.77 2.66
CA PHE A 85 -12.16 -2.54 2.24
C PHE A 85 -12.40 -1.42 3.26
N CYS A 86 -11.62 -0.35 3.22
CA CYS A 86 -11.88 0.85 4.00
C CYS A 86 -11.55 2.11 3.22
N VAL A 87 -12.21 3.21 3.59
CA VAL A 87 -11.81 4.57 3.19
C VAL A 87 -11.32 5.27 4.46
N SER A 88 -10.03 5.58 4.49
CA SER A 88 -9.31 6.10 5.65
C SER A 88 -8.56 7.39 5.31
N THR A 89 -7.88 7.98 6.30
CA THR A 89 -6.89 9.05 6.11
C THR A 89 -5.53 8.53 6.54
N SER A 90 -4.56 8.58 5.62
CA SER A 90 -3.16 8.24 5.87
C SER A 90 -2.39 9.48 6.31
N TYR A 91 -1.47 9.31 7.27
CA TYR A 91 -0.60 10.37 7.81
C TYR A 91 0.87 10.00 7.64
N ARG A 92 1.58 10.61 6.68
CA ARG A 92 3.00 10.34 6.41
C ARG A 92 3.82 11.60 6.69
N ASN A 93 4.61 11.60 7.77
CA ASN A 93 5.48 12.73 8.14
C ASN A 93 6.81 12.69 7.37
N GLU A 94 6.70 12.64 6.04
CA GLU A 94 7.83 12.63 5.12
C GLU A 94 8.72 13.87 5.37
N PRO A 95 10.01 13.70 5.70
CA PRO A 95 10.91 14.83 5.99
C PRO A 95 11.14 15.72 4.76
N ASN A 96 11.15 15.16 3.55
CA ASN A 96 11.41 15.91 2.31
C ASN A 96 10.31 15.65 1.26
N PRO A 97 9.07 16.15 1.46
CA PRO A 97 7.97 15.81 0.59
C PRO A 97 8.13 16.48 -0.78
N VAL A 98 8.00 15.69 -1.85
CA VAL A 98 8.06 16.19 -3.23
C VAL A 98 6.72 16.86 -3.57
N PRO A 99 6.70 18.15 -3.92
CA PRO A 99 5.47 18.85 -4.28
C PRO A 99 4.71 18.17 -5.41
N GLY A 100 3.40 17.97 -5.22
CA GLY A 100 2.53 17.29 -6.19
C GLY A 100 2.56 15.76 -6.14
N ARG A 101 3.52 15.14 -5.41
CA ARG A 101 3.63 13.68 -5.26
C ARG A 101 3.42 13.22 -3.81
N HIS A 102 4.15 13.79 -2.85
CA HIS A 102 4.07 13.38 -1.44
C HIS A 102 3.14 14.30 -0.66
N LYS A 103 1.94 13.82 -0.33
CA LYS A 103 1.05 14.47 0.64
C LYS A 103 1.34 13.93 2.03
N LEU A 104 1.48 14.84 3.01
CA LEU A 104 1.68 14.44 4.41
C LEU A 104 0.42 13.85 5.05
N MET A 105 -0.75 14.18 4.48
CA MET A 105 -2.05 13.69 4.93
C MET A 105 -2.99 13.62 3.72
N PHE A 106 -3.59 12.46 3.48
CA PHE A 106 -4.41 12.22 2.30
C PHE A 106 -5.45 11.12 2.53
N PRO A 107 -6.60 11.16 1.84
CA PRO A 107 -7.54 10.05 1.86
C PRO A 107 -6.93 8.84 1.14
N MET A 108 -7.15 7.66 1.69
CA MET A 108 -6.67 6.41 1.13
C MET A 108 -7.82 5.41 1.09
N ILE A 109 -7.87 4.62 0.03
CA ILE A 109 -8.74 3.47 -0.07
C ILE A 109 -7.87 2.22 -0.05
N GLU A 110 -8.29 1.25 0.72
CA GLU A 110 -7.52 0.04 0.99
C GLU A 110 -8.47 -1.14 0.90
N PHE A 111 -8.00 -2.26 0.40
CA PHE A 111 -8.77 -3.49 0.29
C PHE A 111 -7.89 -4.68 0.64
N GLU A 112 -8.52 -5.74 1.14
CA GLU A 112 -7.88 -7.02 1.41
C GLU A 112 -8.86 -8.12 0.98
N LEU A 113 -8.37 -9.18 0.36
CA LEU A 113 -9.20 -10.27 -0.16
C LEU A 113 -8.51 -11.63 -0.04
N PRO A 114 -9.26 -12.72 0.17
CA PRO A 114 -8.70 -14.07 0.12
C PRO A 114 -8.18 -14.43 -1.27
N GLY A 115 -7.03 -15.11 -1.35
CA GLY A 115 -6.44 -15.57 -2.60
C GLY A 115 -4.92 -15.50 -2.59
N GLY A 116 -4.34 -15.30 -3.76
CA GLY A 116 -2.92 -15.03 -3.94
C GLY A 116 -2.71 -13.95 -5.00
N ILE A 117 -1.48 -13.77 -5.43
CA ILE A 117 -1.09 -12.69 -6.36
C ILE A 117 -1.93 -12.63 -7.65
N ASP A 118 -2.33 -13.78 -8.19
CA ASP A 118 -3.19 -13.84 -9.38
C ASP A 118 -4.60 -13.27 -9.14
N LYS A 119 -5.17 -13.51 -7.95
CA LYS A 119 -6.49 -12.98 -7.56
C LYS A 119 -6.43 -11.49 -7.25
N LEU A 120 -5.33 -11.03 -6.66
CA LEU A 120 -5.05 -9.63 -6.49
C LEU A 120 -4.97 -8.91 -7.85
N ARG A 121 -4.18 -9.45 -8.78
CA ARG A 121 -4.05 -8.92 -10.15
C ARG A 121 -5.40 -8.89 -10.88
N GLU A 122 -6.20 -9.95 -10.77
CA GLU A 122 -7.55 -10.01 -11.37
C GLU A 122 -8.46 -8.90 -10.79
N PHE A 123 -8.47 -8.74 -9.46
CA PHE A 123 -9.26 -7.73 -8.77
C PHE A 123 -8.86 -6.31 -9.18
N GLU A 124 -7.57 -6.01 -9.28
CA GLU A 124 -7.07 -4.69 -9.66
C GLU A 124 -7.39 -4.35 -11.12
N GLN A 125 -7.26 -5.31 -12.04
CA GLN A 125 -7.68 -5.10 -13.43
C GLN A 125 -9.17 -4.77 -13.51
N GLU A 126 -10.02 -5.53 -12.83
CA GLU A 126 -11.46 -5.27 -12.79
C GLU A 126 -11.79 -3.90 -12.15
N LEU A 127 -11.06 -3.50 -11.10
CA LEU A 127 -11.22 -2.21 -10.44
C LEU A 127 -10.90 -1.07 -11.41
N ILE A 128 -9.77 -1.15 -12.10
CA ILE A 128 -9.31 -0.13 -13.07
C ILE A 128 -10.27 -0.04 -14.25
N THR A 129 -10.75 -1.18 -14.75
CA THR A 129 -11.78 -1.22 -15.80
C THR A 129 -13.10 -0.61 -15.32
N HIS A 130 -13.56 -0.95 -14.12
CA HIS A 130 -14.75 -0.34 -13.53
C HIS A 130 -14.60 1.18 -13.42
N MET A 131 -13.41 1.65 -13.05
CA MET A 131 -13.10 3.08 -12.96
C MET A 131 -13.08 3.78 -14.33
N GLY A 132 -12.95 3.04 -15.42
CA GLY A 132 -13.06 3.54 -16.80
C GLY A 132 -11.71 3.85 -17.45
N PHE A 133 -10.63 3.20 -17.00
CA PHE A 133 -9.26 3.46 -17.44
C PHE A 133 -8.74 2.47 -18.49
N GLY A 134 -9.63 1.66 -19.08
CA GLY A 134 -9.30 0.69 -20.12
C GLY A 134 -9.86 -0.70 -19.82
N GLU A 135 -9.65 -1.62 -20.73
CA GLU A 135 -9.99 -3.04 -20.56
C GLU A 135 -8.74 -3.86 -20.22
N PRO A 136 -8.86 -5.07 -19.66
CA PRO A 136 -7.71 -5.92 -19.31
C PRO A 136 -6.69 -6.13 -20.44
N GLY A 137 -7.16 -6.15 -21.69
CA GLY A 137 -6.29 -6.27 -22.87
C GLY A 137 -5.45 -5.04 -23.20
N ASP A 138 -5.77 -3.88 -22.62
CA ASP A 138 -5.04 -2.62 -22.79
C ASP A 138 -3.91 -2.45 -21.74
N PHE A 139 -3.96 -3.21 -20.65
CA PHE A 139 -3.02 -3.05 -19.53
C PHE A 139 -1.70 -3.77 -19.82
N VAL A 140 -0.59 -3.10 -19.53
CA VAL A 140 0.75 -3.67 -19.70
C VAL A 140 1.19 -4.29 -18.39
N HIS A 141 1.61 -5.56 -18.43
CA HIS A 141 2.21 -6.25 -17.30
C HIS A 141 3.71 -6.42 -17.55
N LYS A 142 4.53 -6.02 -16.59
CA LYS A 142 5.99 -6.16 -16.62
C LYS A 142 6.53 -6.48 -15.24
N THR A 143 7.57 -7.29 -15.17
CA THR A 143 8.30 -7.44 -13.91
C THR A 143 9.13 -6.20 -13.63
N TYR A 144 9.49 -5.99 -12.36
CA TYR A 144 10.41 -4.95 -11.94
C TYR A 144 11.73 -5.04 -12.73
N ASP A 145 12.27 -6.26 -12.88
CA ASP A 145 13.51 -6.51 -13.60
C ASP A 145 13.42 -6.13 -15.08
N GLU A 146 12.32 -6.44 -15.77
CA GLU A 146 12.11 -6.03 -17.16
C GLU A 146 12.10 -4.50 -17.32
N LEU A 147 11.50 -3.78 -16.36
CA LEU A 147 11.46 -2.33 -16.34
C LEU A 147 12.83 -1.73 -15.99
N ALA A 148 13.51 -2.28 -14.99
CA ALA A 148 14.85 -1.90 -14.57
C ALA A 148 15.86 -2.07 -15.71
N ASP A 149 15.78 -3.20 -16.42
CA ASP A 149 16.56 -3.46 -17.62
C ASP A 149 16.20 -2.51 -18.76
N HIS A 150 14.92 -2.22 -18.99
CA HIS A 150 14.52 -1.26 -20.02
C HIS A 150 15.14 0.12 -19.78
N TYR A 151 15.11 0.61 -18.54
CA TYR A 151 15.66 1.91 -18.16
C TYR A 151 17.16 1.89 -17.83
N GLN A 152 17.80 0.71 -17.84
CA GLN A 152 19.22 0.51 -17.52
C GLN A 152 19.59 1.07 -16.13
N VAL A 153 18.74 0.78 -15.14
CA VAL A 153 18.90 1.22 -13.74
C VAL A 153 18.80 0.05 -12.80
N LYS A 154 19.37 0.19 -11.60
CA LYS A 154 19.19 -0.79 -10.53
C LYS A 154 17.86 -0.59 -9.81
N GLU A 155 17.47 0.66 -9.59
CA GLU A 155 16.24 0.99 -8.88
C GLU A 155 15.37 1.92 -9.75
N LEU A 156 14.10 1.58 -9.85
CA LEU A 156 13.07 2.43 -10.43
C LEU A 156 12.80 3.62 -9.49
N GLU A 157 12.55 4.77 -10.09
CA GLU A 157 12.32 6.04 -9.40
C GLU A 157 11.13 6.70 -10.07
N HIS A 158 10.58 7.75 -9.46
CA HIS A 158 9.46 8.53 -10.00
C HIS A 158 9.62 8.99 -11.47
N LYS A 159 10.85 9.26 -11.92
CA LYS A 159 11.12 9.65 -13.32
C LYS A 159 10.92 8.47 -14.30
N HIS A 160 11.17 7.24 -13.85
CA HIS A 160 10.98 6.03 -14.62
C HIS A 160 9.49 5.70 -14.70
N GLU A 161 8.75 5.78 -13.58
CA GLU A 161 7.28 5.68 -13.59
C GLU A 161 6.66 6.68 -14.58
N ALA A 162 7.07 7.95 -14.52
CA ALA A 162 6.58 8.98 -15.45
C ALA A 162 6.89 8.67 -16.92
N ALA A 163 8.01 7.99 -17.21
CA ALA A 163 8.37 7.56 -18.55
C ALA A 163 7.49 6.40 -19.04
N MET A 164 7.04 5.51 -18.14
CA MET A 164 6.23 4.33 -18.50
C MET A 164 4.93 4.72 -19.22
N GLU A 165 4.33 5.87 -18.90
CA GLU A 165 3.13 6.37 -19.62
C GLU A 165 3.39 6.46 -21.13
N LYS A 166 4.55 7.02 -21.49
CA LYS A 166 4.95 7.23 -22.88
C LYS A 166 5.44 5.94 -23.53
N ASP A 167 6.17 5.12 -22.77
CA ASP A 167 6.88 3.97 -23.32
C ASP A 167 5.99 2.72 -23.45
N PHE A 168 5.00 2.57 -22.56
CA PHE A 168 4.16 1.38 -22.45
C PHE A 168 2.66 1.67 -22.50
N GLY A 169 2.22 2.83 -22.00
CA GLY A 169 0.82 3.23 -22.01
C GLY A 169 0.32 3.71 -20.64
N PRO A 170 -0.97 4.08 -20.55
CA PRO A 170 -1.50 4.79 -19.39
C PRO A 170 -1.63 3.92 -18.13
N VAL A 171 -1.61 2.59 -18.25
CA VAL A 171 -1.72 1.67 -17.10
C VAL A 171 -0.68 0.57 -17.25
N VAL A 172 0.26 0.53 -16.31
CA VAL A 172 1.33 -0.46 -16.23
C VAL A 172 1.29 -1.14 -14.86
N PHE A 173 1.16 -2.46 -14.86
CA PHE A 173 1.35 -3.31 -13.70
C PHE A 173 2.84 -3.65 -13.61
N CYS A 174 3.53 -3.07 -12.64
CA CYS A 174 4.89 -3.42 -12.25
C CYS A 174 4.81 -4.54 -11.20
N GLU A 175 5.36 -5.71 -11.48
CA GLU A 175 5.18 -6.92 -10.67
C GLU A 175 6.52 -7.52 -10.22
N GLU A 176 6.50 -8.42 -9.24
CA GLU A 176 7.68 -9.19 -8.78
C GLU A 176 8.86 -8.29 -8.38
N PHE A 177 8.81 -7.77 -7.15
CA PHE A 177 9.80 -6.81 -6.67
C PHE A 177 11.01 -7.50 -6.03
N PRO A 178 12.25 -7.13 -6.40
CA PRO A 178 13.44 -7.67 -5.76
C PRO A 178 13.52 -7.30 -4.26
N THR A 179 14.02 -8.20 -3.43
CA THR A 179 14.12 -8.00 -1.96
C THR A 179 15.02 -6.83 -1.57
N TYR A 180 15.99 -6.44 -2.41
CA TYR A 180 16.83 -5.27 -2.15
C TYR A 180 16.05 -3.95 -2.20
N THR A 181 14.85 -3.94 -2.80
CA THR A 181 13.92 -2.79 -2.79
C THR A 181 13.18 -2.64 -1.46
N SER A 182 13.47 -3.51 -0.48
CA SER A 182 12.88 -3.53 0.87
C SER A 182 11.36 -3.72 0.87
N PRO A 183 10.85 -4.84 0.30
CA PRO A 183 9.44 -5.20 0.44
C PRO A 183 9.07 -5.31 1.91
N PHE A 184 7.82 -4.99 2.23
CA PHE A 184 7.36 -4.92 3.62
C PHE A 184 7.41 -6.28 4.33
N TRP A 185 7.60 -6.27 5.65
CA TRP A 185 7.97 -7.47 6.42
C TRP A 185 6.94 -8.61 6.38
N ASN A 186 5.68 -8.32 6.05
CA ASN A 186 4.61 -9.31 5.96
C ASN A 186 4.24 -9.70 4.52
N MET A 187 4.99 -9.26 3.51
CA MET A 187 4.78 -9.64 2.12
C MET A 187 5.31 -11.06 1.87
N LYS A 188 4.64 -11.82 1.00
CA LYS A 188 5.06 -13.15 0.59
C LYS A 188 6.24 -13.06 -0.38
N SER A 189 7.27 -13.86 -0.11
CA SER A 189 8.42 -14.00 -1.01
C SER A 189 8.10 -14.90 -2.21
N SER A 190 8.66 -14.53 -3.36
CA SER A 190 8.72 -15.30 -4.60
C SER A 190 10.14 -15.87 -4.71
N GLY A 191 10.35 -17.10 -4.25
CA GLY A 191 11.70 -17.66 -4.14
C GLY A 191 12.56 -16.92 -3.10
N ASP A 192 13.87 -16.81 -3.38
CA ASP A 192 14.86 -16.29 -2.43
C ASP A 192 15.10 -14.77 -2.56
N ASP A 193 14.71 -14.16 -3.69
CA ASP A 193 15.16 -12.81 -4.06
C ASP A 193 14.04 -11.85 -4.51
N HIS A 194 12.78 -12.29 -4.57
CA HIS A 194 11.65 -11.44 -4.97
C HIS A 194 10.48 -11.51 -3.98
N ALA A 195 9.56 -10.56 -4.09
CA ALA A 195 8.29 -10.49 -3.36
C ALA A 195 7.11 -10.42 -4.33
N HIS A 196 6.02 -11.10 -3.99
CA HIS A 196 4.73 -11.01 -4.68
C HIS A 196 4.09 -9.65 -4.40
N LYS A 197 4.56 -8.62 -5.10
CA LYS A 197 4.12 -7.23 -5.01
C LYS A 197 3.70 -6.75 -6.39
N ILE A 198 2.67 -5.92 -6.44
CA ILE A 198 2.20 -5.23 -7.63
C ILE A 198 2.11 -3.73 -7.31
N ASP A 199 2.80 -2.92 -8.11
CA ASP A 199 2.56 -1.49 -8.16
C ASP A 199 1.87 -1.17 -9.49
N VAL A 200 0.64 -0.66 -9.43
CA VAL A 200 -0.08 -0.16 -10.60
C VAL A 200 0.28 1.29 -10.84
N ILE A 201 1.04 1.52 -11.92
CA ILE A 201 1.44 2.83 -12.40
C ILE A 201 0.39 3.33 -13.38
N MET A 202 -0.37 4.35 -12.98
CA MET A 202 -1.42 4.96 -13.79
C MET A 202 -0.98 6.37 -14.21
N TYR A 203 -0.98 6.65 -15.52
CA TYR A 203 -0.58 7.94 -16.10
C TYR A 203 0.76 8.45 -15.53
N GLY A 204 1.73 7.54 -15.39
CA GLY A 204 3.06 7.86 -14.91
C GLY A 204 3.20 8.00 -13.39
N HIS A 205 2.19 7.59 -12.61
CA HIS A 205 2.18 7.67 -11.16
C HIS A 205 1.79 6.34 -10.51
N GLU A 206 2.60 5.85 -9.57
CA GLU A 206 2.17 4.80 -8.65
C GLU A 206 0.86 5.21 -7.97
N THR A 207 -0.20 4.46 -8.22
CA THR A 207 -1.56 4.77 -7.77
C THR A 207 -2.14 3.68 -6.87
N ILE A 208 -1.75 2.43 -7.07
CA ILE A 208 -2.12 1.29 -6.24
C ILE A 208 -0.84 0.52 -5.93
N GLY A 209 -0.50 0.38 -4.64
CA GLY A 209 0.57 -0.50 -4.17
C GLY A 209 -0.03 -1.65 -3.38
N SER A 210 0.24 -2.88 -3.80
CA SER A 210 -0.40 -4.07 -3.24
C SER A 210 0.56 -5.27 -3.23
N ALA A 211 0.25 -6.27 -2.41
CA ALA A 211 1.07 -7.49 -2.31
C ALA A 211 0.26 -8.67 -1.81
N GLU A 212 0.71 -9.88 -2.13
CA GLU A 212 0.27 -11.08 -1.44
C GLU A 212 0.93 -11.13 -0.05
N ARG A 213 0.14 -11.40 0.99
CA ARG A 213 0.65 -11.53 2.36
C ARG A 213 1.26 -12.90 2.62
N SER A 214 2.31 -12.96 3.43
CA SER A 214 2.86 -14.22 3.92
C SER A 214 1.92 -14.84 4.96
N ALA A 215 1.87 -16.17 5.00
CA ALA A 215 1.17 -16.93 6.04
C ALA A 215 2.16 -17.69 6.96
N ASP A 216 3.47 -17.50 6.77
CA ASP A 216 4.51 -18.07 7.62
C ASP A 216 4.83 -17.12 8.77
N VAL A 217 4.35 -17.48 9.97
CA VAL A 217 4.47 -16.66 11.18
C VAL A 217 5.93 -16.49 11.61
N ASP A 218 6.76 -17.51 11.42
CA ASP A 218 8.16 -17.45 11.84
C ASP A 218 8.97 -16.60 10.86
N GLN A 219 8.72 -16.74 9.55
CA GLN A 219 9.30 -15.89 8.53
C GLN A 219 8.89 -14.42 8.73
N MET A 220 7.60 -14.13 8.93
CA MET A 220 7.14 -12.75 9.15
C MET A 220 7.76 -12.13 10.40
N ARG A 221 7.90 -12.91 11.47
CA ARG A 221 8.58 -12.46 12.68
C ARG A 221 10.05 -12.15 12.40
N GLU A 222 10.77 -13.05 11.74
CA GLU A 222 12.17 -12.81 11.35
C GLU A 222 12.32 -11.56 10.46
N SER A 223 11.48 -11.43 9.45
CA SER A 223 11.44 -10.26 8.55
C SER A 223 11.18 -8.96 9.30
N PHE A 224 10.26 -8.94 10.26
CA PHE A 224 10.00 -7.75 11.10
C PHE A 224 11.26 -7.27 11.83
N TYR A 225 12.05 -8.22 12.36
CA TYR A 225 13.30 -7.92 13.07
C TYR A 225 14.49 -7.60 12.17
N THR A 226 14.44 -7.95 10.88
CA THR A 226 15.62 -7.89 9.99
C THR A 226 15.47 -6.90 8.84
N ILE A 227 14.24 -6.52 8.46
CA ILE A 227 13.97 -5.53 7.41
C ILE A 227 14.68 -4.21 7.70
N SER A 228 15.20 -3.57 6.65
CA SER A 228 16.01 -2.35 6.74
C SER A 228 17.22 -2.48 7.68
N GLY A 229 17.76 -3.70 7.82
CA GLY A 229 18.85 -4.01 8.74
C GLY A 229 18.45 -3.95 10.22
N GLY A 230 17.19 -4.23 10.53
CA GLY A 230 16.62 -4.21 11.89
C GLY A 230 16.14 -2.83 12.37
N LYS A 231 16.44 -1.77 11.62
CA LYS A 231 16.05 -0.39 11.97
C LYS A 231 14.54 -0.21 12.12
N TYR A 232 13.74 -0.99 11.40
CA TYR A 232 12.29 -0.93 11.49
C TYR A 232 11.79 -1.27 12.90
N ALA A 233 12.12 -2.47 13.40
CA ALA A 233 11.75 -2.90 14.74
C ALA A 233 12.37 -1.99 15.82
N GLU A 234 13.66 -1.63 15.67
CA GLU A 234 14.33 -0.71 16.59
C GLU A 234 13.60 0.62 16.73
N LYS A 235 13.14 1.19 15.61
CA LYS A 235 12.42 2.46 15.62
C LYS A 235 11.05 2.36 16.28
N LEU A 236 10.31 1.28 16.02
CA LEU A 236 9.04 1.05 16.71
C LEU A 236 9.23 0.84 18.21
N PHE A 237 10.28 0.13 18.63
CA PHE A 237 10.62 -0.04 20.05
C PHE A 237 11.02 1.29 20.70
N GLU A 238 11.78 2.13 20.01
CA GLU A 238 12.15 3.48 20.47
C GLU A 238 10.90 4.35 20.70
N LEU A 239 9.96 4.34 19.76
CA LEU A 239 8.78 5.22 19.79
C LEU A 239 7.68 4.73 20.74
N PHE A 240 7.44 3.42 20.81
CA PHE A 240 6.25 2.85 21.44
C PHE A 240 6.52 1.91 22.60
N GLY A 241 7.78 1.50 22.79
CA GLY A 241 8.22 0.55 23.81
C GLY A 241 8.06 -0.90 23.35
N LYS A 242 9.08 -1.72 23.60
CA LYS A 242 9.15 -3.12 23.15
C LYS A 242 7.93 -3.95 23.57
N ASP A 243 7.55 -3.90 24.85
CA ASP A 243 6.42 -4.66 25.41
C ASP A 243 5.05 -4.33 24.78
N ARG A 244 4.91 -3.20 24.07
CA ARG A 244 3.68 -2.84 23.37
C ARG A 244 3.70 -3.23 21.89
N VAL A 245 4.89 -3.41 21.34
CA VAL A 245 5.12 -3.75 19.93
C VAL A 245 5.10 -5.27 19.73
N GLU A 246 5.69 -6.02 20.66
CA GLU A 246 5.62 -7.50 20.72
C GLU A 246 4.28 -7.99 21.30
#